data_AF-A0A399YP17-F1
#
_entry.id   AF-A0A399YP17-F1
#
_cell.length_a   1.000
_cell.length_b   1.000
_cell.length_c   1.000
_cell.angle_alpha   90.00
_cell.angle_beta   90.00
_cell.angle_gamma   90.00
#
_symmetry.space_group_name_H-M   'P 1'
#
loop_
_entity.id
_entity.type
_entity.pdbx_description
1 polymer ?
#
loop_
_entity_poly.entity_id
_entity_poly.type
_entity_poly.pdbx_seq_one_letter_code
_entity_poly.pdbx_strand_id
1 'polypeptide(L)'
;MHILDRRVLSNHEERVVFAYRRLETFLESAGVSAEQRERLMSVYLFAKTYYRSTPVQFLLEEGRPTVGGIEVYHVPGHCPGQVCLRVDDMMLTADHVLARITPHQAPESITHHMGLSHYLDSLVKLQQVVGDIRLGLGGHEDPIEDIRARIDAIRSAHDDRLAKVMDICREPKSIAEISR
;
A
#
# COMPACT_ATOMS: atom_id res chain seq x y z
N MET A 1 11.79 10.04 4.27
CA MET A 1 10.93 8.87 3.95
C MET A 1 11.35 7.66 4.77
N HIS A 2 10.54 6.61 4.87
CA HIS A 2 10.96 5.38 5.57
C HIS A 2 12.08 4.64 4.82
N ILE A 3 12.94 3.92 5.55
CA ILE A 3 14.11 3.21 4.98
C ILE A 3 13.73 2.18 3.92
N LEU A 4 12.60 1.48 4.09
CA LEU A 4 12.14 0.45 3.16
C LEU A 4 11.79 1.02 1.77
N ASP A 5 11.43 2.30 1.70
CA ASP A 5 11.18 2.96 0.43
C ASP A 5 12.37 3.78 -0.09
N ARG A 6 13.49 3.86 0.63
CA ARG A 6 14.65 4.65 0.21
C ARG A 6 15.10 4.31 -1.21
N ARG A 7 15.22 3.02 -1.51
CA ARG A 7 15.67 2.54 -2.83
C ARG A 7 14.68 2.83 -3.95
N VAL A 8 13.41 3.10 -3.62
CA VAL A 8 12.41 3.55 -4.59
C VAL A 8 12.80 4.89 -5.18
N LEU A 9 13.35 5.77 -4.35
CA LEU A 9 13.78 7.10 -4.79
C LEU A 9 15.24 7.11 -5.23
N SER A 10 16.15 6.47 -4.50
CA SER A 10 17.59 6.58 -4.80
C SER A 10 18.10 5.63 -5.89
N ASN A 11 17.36 4.57 -6.19
CA ASN A 11 17.73 3.50 -7.12
C ASN A 11 16.52 3.06 -7.96
N HIS A 12 15.71 4.04 -8.40
CA HIS A 12 14.46 3.81 -9.12
C HIS A 12 14.65 2.93 -10.36
N GLU A 13 15.64 3.25 -11.20
CA GLU A 13 15.90 2.54 -12.45
C GLU A 13 16.22 1.05 -12.21
N GLU A 14 17.09 0.75 -11.24
CA GLU A 14 17.42 -0.63 -10.86
C GLU A 14 16.19 -1.35 -10.29
N ARG A 15 15.42 -0.68 -9.43
CA ARG A 15 14.20 -1.24 -8.83
C ARG A 15 13.18 -1.63 -9.90
N VAL A 16 13.00 -0.82 -10.94
CA VAL A 16 12.06 -1.11 -12.03
C VAL A 16 12.39 -2.43 -12.71
N VAL A 17 13.68 -2.73 -12.94
CA VAL A 17 14.13 -4.00 -13.54
C VAL A 17 13.78 -5.20 -12.63
N PHE A 18 14.02 -5.09 -11.32
CA PHE A 18 13.67 -6.17 -10.38
C PHE A 18 12.17 -6.39 -10.25
N ALA A 19 11.40 -5.29 -10.11
CA ALA A 19 9.96 -5.36 -10.00
C ALA A 19 9.31 -5.91 -11.28
N TYR A 20 9.86 -5.58 -12.45
CA TYR A 20 9.42 -6.13 -13.74
C TYR A 20 9.45 -7.66 -13.72
N ARG A 21 10.59 -8.27 -13.37
CA ARG A 21 10.73 -9.74 -13.38
C ARG A 21 9.77 -10.42 -12.41
N ARG A 22 9.60 -9.85 -11.22
CA ARG A 22 8.67 -10.42 -10.22
C ARG A 22 7.21 -10.29 -10.63
N LEU A 23 6.83 -9.15 -11.24
CA LEU A 23 5.49 -8.97 -11.78
C LEU A 23 5.22 -9.95 -12.94
N GLU A 24 6.17 -10.13 -13.85
CA GLU A 24 6.08 -11.09 -14.95
C GLU A 24 5.84 -12.52 -14.44
N THR A 25 6.64 -12.97 -13.47
CA THR A 25 6.47 -14.28 -12.81
C THR A 25 5.14 -14.39 -12.07
N PHE A 26 4.70 -13.33 -11.39
CA PHE A 26 3.40 -13.32 -10.70
C PHE A 26 2.24 -13.45 -11.69
N LEU A 27 2.26 -12.70 -12.80
CA LEU A 27 1.20 -12.77 -13.80
C LEU A 27 1.16 -14.15 -14.48
N GLU A 28 2.32 -14.77 -14.68
CA GLU A 28 2.42 -16.15 -15.18
C GLU A 28 1.72 -17.14 -14.23
N SER A 29 2.11 -17.14 -12.96
CA SER A 29 1.55 -18.06 -11.97
C SER A 29 0.08 -17.76 -11.66
N ALA A 30 -0.35 -16.52 -11.89
CA ALA A 30 -1.74 -16.10 -11.80
C ALA A 30 -2.63 -16.64 -12.94
N GLY A 31 -2.06 -17.27 -13.98
CA GLY A 31 -2.80 -17.81 -15.13
C GLY A 31 -3.11 -16.78 -16.22
N VAL A 32 -2.39 -15.65 -16.27
CA VAL A 32 -2.57 -14.63 -17.30
C VAL A 32 -1.92 -15.09 -18.61
N SER A 33 -2.66 -15.00 -19.72
CA SER A 33 -2.17 -15.38 -21.05
C SER A 33 -0.93 -14.57 -21.46
N ALA A 34 -0.06 -15.15 -22.31
CA ALA A 34 1.15 -14.48 -22.77
C ALA A 34 0.87 -13.11 -23.44
N GLU A 35 -0.14 -13.05 -24.32
CA GLU A 35 -0.56 -11.81 -25.00
C GLU A 35 -1.01 -10.73 -23.99
N GLN A 36 -1.82 -11.11 -23.00
CA GLN A 36 -2.25 -10.17 -21.96
C GLN A 36 -1.09 -9.72 -21.06
N ARG A 37 -0.16 -10.63 -20.73
CA ARG A 37 1.04 -10.30 -19.96
C ARG A 37 1.88 -9.26 -20.68
N GLU A 38 2.18 -9.44 -21.98
CA GLU A 38 2.94 -8.45 -22.76
C GLU A 38 2.31 -7.06 -22.71
N ARG A 39 0.98 -6.98 -22.89
CA ARG A 39 0.24 -5.72 -22.81
C ARG A 39 0.32 -5.08 -21.41
N LEU A 40 0.10 -5.85 -20.35
CA LEU A 40 0.16 -5.34 -18.97
C LEU A 40 1.57 -4.86 -18.62
N MET A 41 2.60 -5.61 -19.01
CA MET A 41 4.00 -5.26 -18.77
C MET A 41 4.41 -3.99 -19.53
N SER A 42 3.94 -3.81 -20.77
CA SER A 42 4.18 -2.59 -21.55
C SER A 42 3.64 -1.33 -20.85
N VAL A 43 2.38 -1.39 -20.38
CA VAL A 43 1.75 -0.28 -19.64
C VAL A 43 2.48 -0.01 -18.32
N TYR A 44 2.84 -1.07 -17.59
CA TYR A 44 3.56 -0.95 -16.32
C TYR A 44 4.92 -0.24 -16.50
N LEU A 45 5.69 -0.59 -17.53
CA LEU A 45 6.98 0.04 -17.80
C LEU A 45 6.84 1.48 -18.27
N PHE A 46 5.88 1.77 -19.16
CA PHE A 46 5.71 3.10 -19.76
C PHE A 46 5.59 4.20 -18.71
N ALA A 47 4.78 3.99 -17.66
CA ALA A 47 4.64 4.99 -16.60
C ALA A 47 5.93 5.19 -15.79
N LYS A 48 6.75 4.14 -15.63
CA LYS A 48 7.94 4.16 -14.78
C LYS A 48 9.15 4.85 -15.41
N THR A 49 9.17 5.04 -16.74
CA THR A 49 10.27 5.72 -17.44
C THR A 49 10.29 7.24 -17.24
N TYR A 50 9.18 7.83 -16.77
CA TYR A 50 9.08 9.27 -16.50
C TYR A 50 9.78 9.72 -15.21
N TYR A 51 10.15 8.78 -14.33
CA TYR A 51 10.80 9.09 -13.06
C TYR A 51 12.29 8.78 -13.11
N ARG A 52 13.06 9.55 -12.33
CA ARG A 52 14.50 9.41 -12.18
C ARG A 52 14.87 9.27 -10.72
N SER A 53 15.97 8.57 -10.46
CA SER A 53 16.51 8.50 -9.12
C SER A 53 16.83 9.89 -8.57
N THR A 54 16.53 10.09 -7.29
CA THR A 54 16.82 11.31 -6.53
C THR A 54 17.40 10.94 -5.16
N PRO A 55 18.39 11.68 -4.64
CA PRO A 55 18.93 11.41 -3.33
C PRO A 55 17.88 11.64 -2.23
N VAL A 56 17.91 10.77 -1.22
CA VAL A 56 17.09 10.89 -0.01
C VAL A 56 17.90 11.64 1.04
N GLN A 57 17.36 12.77 1.52
CA GLN A 57 18.04 13.64 2.48
C GLN A 57 18.02 13.09 3.91
N PHE A 58 16.87 12.58 4.36
CA PHE A 58 16.70 12.04 5.70
C PHE A 58 15.64 10.93 5.74
N LEU A 59 15.74 10.11 6.80
CA LEU A 59 14.85 8.99 7.04
C LEU A 59 13.79 9.36 8.08
N LEU A 60 12.62 8.74 7.94
CA LEU A 60 11.55 8.75 8.93
C LEU A 60 11.58 7.41 9.65
N GLU A 61 11.64 7.44 10.97
CA GLU A 61 11.75 6.28 11.85
C GLU A 61 10.61 6.33 12.87
N GLU A 62 9.85 5.25 13.01
CA GLU A 62 8.80 5.15 14.04
C GLU A 62 9.42 5.27 15.45
N GLY A 63 8.72 5.96 16.35
CA GLY A 63 9.21 6.24 17.70
C GLY A 63 10.29 7.33 17.79
N ARG A 64 10.73 7.89 16.65
CA ARG A 64 11.65 9.02 16.61
C ARG A 64 10.97 10.23 15.96
N PRO A 65 10.41 11.15 16.76
CA PRO A 65 9.74 12.34 16.23
C PRO A 65 10.66 13.15 15.31
N THR A 66 10.08 13.72 14.25
CA THR A 66 10.84 14.58 13.33
C THR A 66 10.97 16.00 13.89
N VAL A 67 11.54 16.91 13.08
CA VAL A 67 11.49 18.35 13.36
C VAL A 67 10.04 18.77 13.61
N GLY A 68 9.80 19.56 14.66
CA GLY A 68 8.48 20.03 15.05
C GLY A 68 7.65 19.03 15.87
N GLY A 69 8.23 17.93 16.36
CA GLY A 69 7.53 16.98 17.23
C GLY A 69 6.53 16.08 16.49
N ILE A 70 6.56 16.05 15.16
CA ILE A 70 5.69 15.20 14.35
C ILE A 70 6.05 13.74 14.62
N GLU A 71 5.06 12.98 15.09
CA GLU A 71 5.24 11.56 15.35
C GLU A 71 5.06 10.75 14.07
N VAL A 72 5.88 9.70 13.93
CA VAL A 72 5.91 8.84 12.75
C VAL A 72 5.36 7.47 13.12
N TYR A 73 4.42 6.99 12.32
CA TYR A 73 3.86 5.64 12.44
C TYR A 73 4.13 4.86 11.15
N HIS A 74 4.86 3.74 11.22
CA HIS A 74 5.17 2.90 10.06
C HIS A 74 4.02 1.94 9.76
N VAL A 75 3.39 2.01 8.59
CA VAL A 75 2.14 1.30 8.30
C VAL A 75 2.23 0.54 6.96
N PRO A 76 3.09 -0.49 6.85
CA PRO A 76 3.31 -1.23 5.61
C PRO A 76 2.02 -1.88 5.05
N GLY A 77 2.04 -2.22 3.76
CA GLY A 77 0.91 -2.87 3.07
C GLY A 77 0.67 -2.26 1.70
N HIS A 78 0.28 -0.98 1.65
CA HIS A 78 0.13 -0.26 0.38
C HIS A 78 1.48 -0.07 -0.32
N CYS A 79 2.52 0.30 0.43
CA CYS A 79 3.91 0.23 0.01
C CYS A 79 4.79 -0.15 1.21
N PRO A 80 6.03 -0.62 0.99
CA PRO A 80 6.89 -1.13 2.06
C PRO A 80 7.18 -0.10 3.16
N GLY A 81 7.42 1.15 2.76
CA GLY A 81 7.78 2.25 3.65
C GLY A 81 6.67 3.26 3.88
N GLN A 82 5.40 2.87 3.71
CA GLN A 82 4.26 3.75 3.99
C GLN A 82 4.30 4.21 5.44
N VAL A 83 4.12 5.51 5.68
CA VAL A 83 4.00 6.08 7.02
C VAL A 83 2.74 6.93 7.14
N CYS A 84 2.19 6.99 8.35
CA CYS A 84 1.28 8.04 8.78
C CYS A 84 2.03 9.00 9.70
N LEU A 85 1.66 10.27 9.67
CA LEU A 85 2.29 11.32 10.46
C LEU A 85 1.26 11.99 11.35
N ARG A 86 1.53 12.04 12.65
CA ARG A 86 0.68 12.77 13.58
C ARG A 86 1.23 14.18 13.79
N VAL A 87 0.36 15.16 13.61
CA VAL A 87 0.63 16.58 13.84
C VAL A 87 -0.46 17.10 14.78
N ASP A 88 -0.15 17.22 16.06
CA ASP A 88 -1.10 17.63 17.10
C ASP A 88 -2.36 16.73 17.15
N ASP A 89 -3.55 17.27 16.88
CA ASP A 89 -4.84 16.57 16.82
C ASP A 89 -5.19 16.06 15.41
N MET A 90 -4.23 16.08 14.48
CA MET A 90 -4.39 15.66 13.09
C MET A 90 -3.51 14.46 12.73
N MET A 91 -3.99 13.61 11.82
CA MET A 91 -3.23 12.49 11.26
C MET A 91 -3.16 12.60 9.74
N LEU A 92 -1.96 12.73 9.19
CA LEU A 92 -1.70 12.60 7.77
C LEU A 92 -1.60 11.10 7.45
N THR A 93 -2.61 10.55 6.78
CA THR A 93 -2.74 9.11 6.55
C THR A 93 -2.18 8.66 5.20
N ALA A 94 -1.88 9.61 4.30
CA ALA A 94 -1.43 9.32 2.93
C ALA A 94 -2.37 8.27 2.27
N ASP A 95 -1.84 7.22 1.64
CA ASP A 95 -2.66 6.17 1.02
C ASP A 95 -2.98 5.01 1.98
N HIS A 96 -2.73 5.15 3.29
CA HIS A 96 -3.06 4.10 4.24
C HIS A 96 -4.56 4.08 4.61
N VAL A 97 -5.14 5.26 4.88
CA VAL A 97 -6.57 5.43 5.15
C VAL A 97 -7.09 6.61 4.35
N LEU A 98 -8.09 6.34 3.51
CA LEU A 98 -8.70 7.27 2.57
C LEU A 98 -10.20 7.37 2.85
N ALA A 99 -10.83 8.51 2.62
CA ALA A 99 -12.20 8.78 3.07
C ALA A 99 -13.26 7.85 2.47
N ARG A 100 -13.07 7.42 1.22
CA ARG A 100 -14.07 6.70 0.43
C ARG A 100 -13.59 5.33 -0.02
N ILE A 101 -12.44 5.27 -0.70
CA ILE A 101 -11.95 3.99 -1.26
C ILE A 101 -10.99 3.27 -0.30
N THR A 102 -10.76 1.98 -0.56
CA THR A 102 -9.68 1.22 0.05
C THR A 102 -8.45 1.28 -0.87
N PRO A 103 -7.25 1.55 -0.34
CA PRO A 103 -6.05 1.58 -1.17
C PRO A 103 -5.75 0.22 -1.80
N HIS A 104 -5.22 0.25 -3.02
CA HIS A 104 -4.81 -0.96 -3.72
C HIS A 104 -3.72 -1.71 -2.95
N GLN A 105 -3.85 -3.04 -2.87
CA GLN A 105 -2.87 -3.93 -2.23
C GLN A 105 -2.21 -4.82 -3.28
N ALA A 106 -0.91 -4.64 -3.50
CA ALA A 106 -0.15 -5.52 -4.39
C ALA A 106 0.30 -6.80 -3.66
N PRO A 107 0.40 -7.94 -4.35
CA PRO A 107 0.95 -9.17 -3.78
C PRO A 107 2.38 -9.00 -3.24
N GLU A 108 2.65 -9.57 -2.07
CA GLU A 108 3.98 -9.53 -1.44
C GLU A 108 5.06 -10.24 -2.28
N SER A 109 4.67 -11.22 -3.10
CA SER A 109 5.55 -11.91 -4.04
C SER A 109 6.20 -10.96 -5.05
N ILE A 110 5.56 -9.83 -5.35
CA ILE A 110 6.11 -8.79 -6.22
C ILE A 110 7.06 -7.90 -5.42
N THR A 111 6.60 -7.39 -4.28
CA THR A 111 7.38 -6.48 -3.41
C THR A 111 7.12 -6.81 -1.95
N HIS A 112 8.19 -7.08 -1.21
CA HIS A 112 8.12 -7.43 0.22
C HIS A 112 7.47 -6.31 1.05
N HIS A 113 6.79 -6.67 2.14
CA HIS A 113 6.07 -5.72 3.01
C HIS A 113 4.89 -5.00 2.33
N MET A 114 4.45 -5.48 1.17
CA MET A 114 3.15 -5.13 0.60
C MET A 114 2.16 -6.27 0.83
N GLY A 115 0.88 -5.99 0.63
CA GLY A 115 -0.16 -7.01 0.65
C GLY A 115 -1.11 -6.87 1.84
N LEU A 116 -2.19 -7.65 1.77
CA LEU A 116 -3.36 -7.46 2.62
C LEU A 116 -3.07 -7.72 4.10
N SER A 117 -2.26 -8.73 4.45
CA SER A 117 -1.93 -9.03 5.84
C SER A 117 -1.23 -7.86 6.53
N HIS A 118 -0.14 -7.36 5.94
CA HIS A 118 0.60 -6.19 6.45
C HIS A 118 -0.30 -4.96 6.57
N TYR A 119 -1.19 -4.75 5.59
CA TYR A 119 -2.14 -3.64 5.60
C TYR A 119 -3.13 -3.74 6.76
N LEU A 120 -3.73 -4.92 6.98
CA LEU A 120 -4.67 -5.14 8.08
C LEU A 120 -4.00 -5.01 9.45
N ASP A 121 -2.79 -5.53 9.61
CA ASP A 121 -2.01 -5.38 10.84
C ASP A 121 -1.69 -3.90 11.12
N SER A 122 -1.36 -3.15 10.08
CA SER A 122 -1.10 -1.72 10.16
C SER A 122 -2.35 -0.91 10.52
N LEU A 123 -3.53 -1.28 9.99
CA LEU A 123 -4.81 -0.69 10.39
C LEU A 123 -5.09 -0.91 11.87
N VAL A 124 -4.85 -2.12 12.38
CA VAL A 124 -5.02 -2.46 13.81
C VAL A 124 -4.08 -1.61 14.67
N LYS A 125 -2.82 -1.47 14.26
CA LYS A 125 -1.86 -0.60 14.96
C LYS A 125 -2.33 0.84 14.98
N LEU A 126 -2.73 1.39 13.83
CA LEU A 126 -3.16 2.79 13.74
C LEU A 126 -4.42 3.06 14.56
N GLN A 127 -5.35 2.10 14.60
CA GLN A 127 -6.58 2.19 15.41
C GLN A 127 -6.30 2.41 16.92
N GLN A 128 -5.14 1.97 17.41
CA GLN A 128 -4.76 2.14 18.82
C GLN A 128 -4.28 3.56 19.15
N VAL A 129 -3.86 4.34 18.15
CA VAL A 129 -3.18 5.64 18.37
C VAL A 129 -3.99 6.84 17.87
N VAL A 130 -5.15 6.60 17.23
CA VAL A 130 -6.02 7.67 16.68
C VAL A 130 -7.13 8.12 17.66
N GLY A 131 -7.04 7.79 18.94
CA GLY A 131 -8.12 8.01 19.92
C GLY A 131 -8.49 9.49 20.15
N ASP A 132 -7.52 10.39 20.00
CA ASP A 132 -7.62 11.83 20.22
C ASP A 132 -7.37 12.64 18.93
N ILE A 133 -7.38 11.95 17.77
CA ILE A 133 -7.27 12.60 16.46
C ILE A 133 -8.65 13.07 16.02
N ARG A 134 -8.77 14.37 15.73
CA ARG A 134 -10.00 15.01 15.25
C ARG A 134 -10.12 14.99 13.73
N LEU A 135 -9.00 14.91 13.01
CA LEU A 135 -9.01 15.00 11.55
C LEU A 135 -7.92 14.15 10.89
N GLY A 136 -8.34 13.27 9.99
CA GLY A 136 -7.48 12.53 9.08
C GLY A 136 -7.37 13.20 7.72
N LEU A 137 -6.16 13.27 7.18
CA LEU A 137 -5.89 13.79 5.83
C LEU A 137 -5.18 12.72 4.99
N GLY A 138 -5.93 12.15 4.05
CA GLY A 138 -5.40 11.21 3.07
C GLY A 138 -4.43 11.88 2.09
N GLY A 139 -3.74 11.06 1.29
CA GLY A 139 -2.96 11.53 0.15
C GLY A 139 -3.84 12.11 -0.96
N HIS A 140 -5.13 11.76 -0.91
CA HIS A 140 -6.19 12.23 -1.79
C HIS A 140 -7.56 12.05 -1.09
N GLU A 141 -8.64 12.46 -1.77
CA GLU A 141 -10.02 12.51 -1.24
C GLU A 141 -10.25 13.58 -0.17
N ASP A 142 -11.48 13.60 0.35
CA ASP A 142 -11.93 14.53 1.38
C ASP A 142 -11.29 14.21 2.74
N PRO A 143 -11.28 15.16 3.69
CA PRO A 143 -10.87 14.89 5.06
C PRO A 143 -11.72 13.83 5.77
N ILE A 144 -11.13 13.16 6.76
CA ILE A 144 -11.74 12.07 7.52
C ILE A 144 -11.97 12.54 8.95
N GLU A 145 -13.23 12.82 9.29
CA GLU A 145 -13.59 13.32 10.64
C GLU A 145 -13.52 12.23 11.71
N ASP A 146 -13.79 10.97 11.34
CA ASP A 146 -13.68 9.81 12.23
C ASP A 146 -12.81 8.73 11.59
N ILE A 147 -11.50 8.79 11.87
CA ILE A 147 -10.53 7.83 11.34
C ILE A 147 -10.81 6.43 11.90
N ARG A 148 -11.25 6.31 13.16
CA ARG A 148 -11.51 5.02 13.80
C ARG A 148 -12.66 4.30 13.10
N ALA A 149 -13.79 4.98 12.94
CA ALA A 149 -14.94 4.43 12.21
C ALA A 149 -14.55 4.11 10.75
N ARG A 150 -13.71 4.94 10.14
CA ARG A 150 -13.23 4.66 8.78
C ARG A 150 -12.37 3.39 8.71
N ILE A 151 -11.45 3.20 9.65
CA ILE A 151 -10.63 1.97 9.75
C ILE A 151 -11.54 0.74 9.91
N ASP A 152 -12.53 0.80 10.79
CA ASP A 152 -13.48 -0.30 11.00
C ASP A 152 -14.26 -0.63 9.71
N ALA A 153 -14.73 0.39 8.98
CA ALA A 153 -15.39 0.21 7.70
C ALA A 153 -14.48 -0.44 6.64
N ILE A 154 -13.19 -0.06 6.59
CA ILE A 154 -12.21 -0.67 5.68
C ILE A 154 -12.01 -2.16 6.02
N ARG A 155 -11.83 -2.48 7.30
CA ARG A 155 -11.64 -3.86 7.76
C ARG A 155 -12.84 -4.73 7.42
N SER A 156 -14.06 -4.27 7.74
CA SER A 156 -15.30 -4.98 7.38
C SER A 156 -15.42 -5.22 5.87
N ALA A 157 -15.08 -4.22 5.04
CA ALA A 157 -15.13 -4.37 3.59
C ALA A 157 -14.13 -5.40 3.06
N HIS A 158 -12.96 -5.55 3.71
CA HIS A 158 -12.00 -6.58 3.38
C HIS A 158 -12.46 -7.97 3.82
N ASP A 159 -13.05 -8.10 5.00
CA ASP A 159 -13.62 -9.36 5.48
C ASP A 159 -14.72 -9.88 4.54
N ASP A 160 -15.63 -8.99 4.11
CA ASP A 160 -16.68 -9.31 3.14
C ASP A 160 -16.10 -9.76 1.78
N ARG A 161 -15.02 -9.10 1.32
CA ARG A 161 -14.36 -9.46 0.06
C ARG A 161 -13.63 -10.79 0.18
N LEU A 162 -12.95 -11.04 1.29
CA LEU A 162 -12.29 -12.32 1.57
C LEU A 162 -13.30 -13.46 1.60
N ALA A 163 -14.45 -13.28 2.26
CA ALA A 163 -15.51 -14.29 2.28
C ALA A 163 -15.99 -14.65 0.86
N LYS A 164 -16.15 -13.66 -0.02
CA LYS A 164 -16.51 -13.88 -1.44
C LYS A 164 -15.42 -14.65 -2.19
N VAL A 165 -14.14 -14.29 -2.00
CA VAL A 165 -13.03 -15.02 -2.63
C VAL A 165 -12.98 -16.46 -2.14
N MET A 166 -13.18 -16.70 -0.85
CA MET A 166 -13.21 -18.06 -0.29
C MET A 166 -14.35 -18.91 -0.86
N ASP A 167 -15.50 -18.31 -1.14
CA ASP A 167 -16.62 -19.00 -1.81
C ASP A 167 -16.28 -19.37 -3.26
N ILE A 168 -15.67 -18.43 -4.01
CA ILE A 168 -15.22 -18.67 -5.39
C ILE A 168 -14.17 -19.79 -5.46
N CYS A 169 -13.26 -19.85 -4.48
CA CYS A 169 -12.18 -20.83 -4.40
C CYS A 169 -12.62 -22.22 -3.92
N ARG A 170 -13.93 -22.47 -3.73
CA ARG A 170 -14.45 -23.83 -3.51
C ARG A 170 -14.21 -24.74 -4.71
N GLU A 171 -14.10 -24.16 -5.89
CA GLU A 171 -13.63 -24.81 -7.11
C GLU A 171 -12.23 -24.28 -7.48
N PRO A 172 -11.32 -25.13 -7.99
CA PRO A 172 -10.01 -24.66 -8.44
C PRO A 172 -10.13 -23.60 -9.53
N LYS A 173 -9.60 -22.41 -9.27
CA LYS A 173 -9.53 -21.30 -10.22
C LYS A 173 -8.17 -20.62 -10.13
N SER A 174 -7.68 -20.12 -11.25
CA SER A 174 -6.53 -19.23 -11.31
C SER A 174 -6.88 -17.84 -10.76
N ILE A 175 -5.86 -17.08 -10.34
CA ILE A 175 -6.04 -15.69 -9.89
C ILE A 175 -6.67 -14.84 -11.00
N ALA A 176 -6.29 -15.08 -12.26
CA ALA A 176 -6.82 -14.37 -13.41
C ALA A 176 -8.33 -14.64 -13.63
N GLU A 177 -8.82 -15.82 -13.28
CA GLU A 177 -10.27 -16.14 -13.36
C GLU A 177 -11.06 -15.52 -12.21
N ILE A 178 -10.47 -15.43 -11.01
CA ILE A 178 -11.09 -14.81 -9.84
C ILE A 178 -11.21 -13.29 -10.01
N SER A 179 -10.27 -12.68 -10.74
CA SER A 179 -10.14 -11.21 -10.86
C SER A 179 -10.97 -10.57 -11.98
N ARG A 180 -11.89 -11.30 -12.60
CA ARG A 180 -12.74 -10.83 -13.71
C ARG A 180 -14.04 -10.17 -13.23
#